data_AF-A0A6G2DR24-F1
#
_entry.id   AF-A0A6G2DR24-F1
#
_cell.length_a   1.000
_cell.length_b   1.000
_cell.length_c   1.000
_cell.angle_alpha   90.00
_cell.angle_beta   90.00
_cell.angle_gamma   90.00
#
_symmetry.space_group_name_H-M   'P 1'
#
loop_
_entity.id
_entity.type
_entity.pdbx_description
1 polymer ?
#
loop_
_entity_poly.entity_id
_entity_poly.type
_entity_poly.pdbx_seq_one_letter_code
_entity_poly.pdbx_strand_id
1 'polypeptide(L)'
;GTGARIVTSHDDVCLIEFQVPASQDFKLAHKEIDQILKRAQVRPLAVGVHNDRQLLQFCYTSEVADSALKILDEAGLPGELRLRQGL
;
A
#
# COMPACT_ATOMS: atom_id res chain seq x y z
N GLY A 1 -10.45 26.48 24.79
CA GLY A 1 -11.35 25.46 24.26
C GLY A 1 -10.52 24.31 23.75
N THR A 2 -10.35 23.28 24.56
CA THR A 2 -9.65 22.04 24.19
C THR A 2 -10.57 21.26 23.26
N GLY A 3 -10.34 21.40 21.95
CA GLY A 3 -11.02 20.60 20.94
C GLY A 3 -10.59 19.15 21.11
N ALA A 4 -11.44 18.36 21.76
CA ALA A 4 -11.35 16.91 21.72
C ALA A 4 -11.46 16.48 20.25
N ARG A 5 -10.33 16.11 19.62
CA ARG A 5 -10.38 15.32 18.40
C ARG A 5 -10.74 13.91 18.84
N ILE A 6 -12.01 13.59 18.71
CA ILE A 6 -12.47 12.21 18.77
C ILE A 6 -11.93 11.55 17.49
N VAL A 7 -10.73 10.99 17.60
CA VAL A 7 -10.24 10.00 16.64
C VAL A 7 -10.93 8.71 17.03
N THR A 8 -12.03 8.39 16.35
CA THR A 8 -12.59 7.04 16.38
C THR A 8 -11.60 6.14 15.63
N SER A 9 -10.52 5.75 16.31
CA SER A 9 -9.60 4.70 15.90
C SER A 9 -10.34 3.37 15.98
N HIS A 10 -11.08 2.99 14.92
CA HIS A 10 -11.58 1.62 14.73
C HIS A 10 -12.01 1.43 13.27
N ASP A 11 -11.07 1.63 12.35
CA ASP A 11 -11.12 0.98 11.06
C ASP A 11 -9.84 0.14 10.99
N ASP A 12 -9.97 -1.17 11.24
CA ASP A 12 -8.89 -2.18 11.26
C ASP A 12 -8.31 -2.45 9.86
N VAL A 13 -8.08 -1.38 9.10
CA VAL A 13 -7.51 -1.41 7.78
C VAL A 13 -6.19 -0.65 7.76
N CYS A 14 -5.21 -1.26 7.11
CA CYS A 14 -3.92 -0.68 6.85
C CYS A 14 -3.81 -0.33 5.37
N LEU A 15 -3.14 0.78 5.08
CA LEU A 15 -2.77 1.16 3.73
C LEU A 15 -1.29 0.94 3.52
N ILE A 16 -0.95 0.24 2.45
CA ILE A 16 0.41 0.17 1.93
C ILE A 16 0.50 1.12 0.74
N GLU A 17 1.42 2.07 0.83
CA GLU A 17 1.73 3.05 -0.19
C GLU A 17 3.04 2.65 -0.88
N PHE A 18 3.02 2.54 -2.20
CA PHE A 18 4.21 2.34 -3.02
C PHE A 18 4.43 3.53 -3.95
N GLN A 19 5.49 4.27 -3.68
CA GLN A 19 5.93 5.38 -4.49
C GLN A 19 6.79 4.87 -5.64
N VAL A 20 6.23 4.89 -6.86
CA VAL A 20 6.96 4.54 -8.07
C VAL A 20 7.97 5.67 -8.36
N PRO A 21 9.25 5.35 -8.60
CA PRO A 21 10.25 6.34 -8.96
C PRO A 21 9.97 6.88 -10.35
N ALA A 22 10.23 8.16 -10.56
CA ALA A 22 10.01 8.84 -11.84
C ALA A 22 10.80 8.22 -13.03
N SER A 23 11.82 7.40 -12.75
CA SER A 23 12.60 6.70 -13.77
C SER A 23 11.96 5.39 -14.25
N GLN A 24 10.91 4.89 -13.60
CA GLN A 24 10.22 3.65 -13.97
C GLN A 24 8.86 3.95 -14.59
N ASP A 25 8.43 3.11 -15.53
CA ASP A 25 7.08 3.20 -16.07
C ASP A 25 6.05 2.76 -15.02
N PHE A 26 5.11 3.66 -14.70
CA PHE A 26 4.08 3.43 -13.69
C PHE A 26 3.19 2.22 -13.99
N LYS A 27 2.84 1.99 -15.25
CA LYS A 27 1.98 0.86 -15.63
C LYS A 27 2.74 -0.45 -15.48
N LEU A 28 4.04 -0.45 -15.79
CA LEU A 28 4.90 -1.61 -15.56
C LEU A 28 5.02 -1.91 -14.07
N ALA A 29 5.33 -0.91 -13.24
CA ALA A 29 5.43 -1.05 -11.79
C ALA A 29 4.13 -1.60 -11.18
N HIS A 30 2.98 -1.04 -11.57
CA HIS A 30 1.67 -1.52 -11.13
C HIS A 30 1.43 -2.99 -11.52
N LYS A 31 1.77 -3.37 -12.76
CA LYS A 31 1.63 -4.74 -13.24
C LYS A 31 2.54 -5.71 -12.49
N GLU A 32 3.79 -5.33 -12.21
CA GLU A 32 4.73 -6.15 -11.44
C GLU A 32 4.23 -6.37 -10.01
N ILE A 33 3.77 -5.32 -9.34
CA ILE A 33 3.20 -5.42 -8.00
C ILE A 33 1.96 -6.32 -7.98
N ASP A 34 1.03 -6.12 -8.93
CA ASP A 34 -0.14 -6.99 -9.06
C ASP A 34 0.25 -8.47 -9.25
N GLN A 35 1.29 -8.76 -10.02
CA GLN A 35 1.80 -10.12 -10.18
C GLN A 35 2.39 -10.70 -8.90
N ILE A 36 3.18 -9.91 -8.17
CA ILE A 36 3.76 -10.30 -6.87
C ILE A 36 2.65 -10.64 -5.87
N LEU A 37 1.67 -9.74 -5.72
CA LEU A 37 0.53 -9.91 -4.82
C LEU A 37 -0.31 -11.14 -5.19
N LYS A 38 -0.57 -11.36 -6.49
CA LYS A 38 -1.26 -12.57 -6.98
C LYS A 38 -0.49 -13.84 -6.68
N ARG A 39 0.83 -13.84 -6.89
CA ARG A 39 1.69 -15.00 -6.62
C ARG A 39 1.73 -15.34 -5.13
N ALA A 40 1.73 -14.33 -4.27
CA ALA A 40 1.70 -14.51 -2.83
C ALA A 40 0.29 -14.82 -2.27
N GLN A 41 -0.75 -14.78 -3.12
CA GLN A 41 -2.16 -14.93 -2.72
C GLN A 41 -2.63 -13.83 -1.74
N VAL A 42 -1.98 -12.67 -1.74
CA VAL A 42 -2.28 -11.54 -0.85
C VAL A 42 -2.98 -10.44 -1.63
N ARG A 43 -4.29 -10.59 -1.80
CA ARG A 43 -5.10 -9.62 -2.55
C ARG A 43 -5.52 -8.44 -1.66
N PRO A 44 -5.29 -7.20 -2.10
CA PRO A 44 -5.79 -6.02 -1.40
C PRO A 44 -7.32 -5.95 -1.47
N LEU A 45 -7.92 -5.40 -0.42
CA LEU A 45 -9.34 -5.07 -0.35
C LEU A 45 -9.73 -4.01 -1.38
N ALA A 46 -8.83 -3.04 -1.58
CA ALA A 46 -8.97 -1.96 -2.55
C ALA A 46 -7.61 -1.51 -3.05
N VAL A 47 -7.55 -1.03 -4.29
CA VAL A 47 -6.35 -0.48 -4.90
C VAL A 47 -6.61 0.96 -5.34
N GLY A 48 -5.85 1.90 -4.79
CA GLY A 48 -5.82 3.30 -5.20
C GLY A 48 -4.66 3.53 -6.18
N VAL A 49 -4.94 4.17 -7.31
CA VAL A 49 -3.94 4.43 -8.35
C VAL A 49 -3.86 5.93 -8.60
N HIS A 50 -2.75 6.54 -8.19
CA HIS A 50 -2.54 7.98 -8.27
C HIS A 50 -1.42 8.30 -9.27
N ASN A 51 -1.77 8.32 -10.56
CA ASN A 51 -0.80 8.58 -11.63
C ASN A 51 -0.12 9.96 -11.51
N ASP A 52 -0.85 10.98 -11.03
CA ASP A 52 -0.35 12.34 -10.83
C ASP A 52 0.86 12.38 -9.88
N ARG A 53 0.82 11.55 -8.84
CA ARG A 53 1.86 11.47 -7.81
C ARG A 53 2.73 10.22 -7.93
N GLN A 54 2.56 9.42 -8.99
CA GLN A 54 3.25 8.14 -9.15
C GLN A 54 3.11 7.23 -7.93
N LEU A 55 1.92 7.21 -7.31
CA LEU A 55 1.68 6.51 -6.05
C LEU A 55 0.61 5.41 -6.23
N LEU A 56 0.93 4.21 -5.77
CA LEU A 56 -0.01 3.10 -5.65
C LEU A 56 -0.38 2.91 -4.18
N GLN A 57 -1.66 2.69 -3.91
CA GLN A 57 -2.18 2.45 -2.57
C GLN A 57 -2.89 1.10 -2.55
N PHE A 58 -2.61 0.30 -1.54
CA PHE A 58 -3.19 -1.02 -1.35
C PHE A 58 -3.80 -1.09 0.04
N CYS A 59 -5.11 -1.31 0.09
CA CYS A 59 -5.84 -1.46 1.34
C CYS A 59 -5.86 -2.92 1.77
N TYR A 60 -5.50 -3.17 3.02
CA TYR A 60 -5.43 -4.50 3.63
C TYR A 60 -6.06 -4.46 5.02
N THR A 61 -6.48 -5.62 5.55
CA THR A 61 -6.75 -5.73 6.98
C THR A 61 -5.45 -5.73 7.76
N SER A 62 -5.48 -5.33 9.03
CA SER A 62 -4.30 -5.37 9.92
C SER A 62 -3.63 -6.75 9.98
N GLU A 63 -4.40 -7.82 9.83
CA GLU A 63 -3.92 -9.21 9.85
C GLU A 63 -2.96 -9.54 8.70
N VAL A 64 -3.25 -9.06 7.50
CA VAL A 64 -2.48 -9.40 6.29
C VAL A 64 -1.54 -8.28 5.83
N ALA A 65 -1.70 -7.07 6.37
CA ALA A 65 -0.93 -5.90 5.96
C ALA A 65 0.59 -6.06 6.19
N ASP A 66 0.99 -6.59 7.34
CA ASP A 66 2.40 -6.84 7.64
C ASP A 66 3.01 -7.85 6.66
N SER A 67 2.27 -8.93 6.38
CA SER A 67 2.69 -9.94 5.41
C SER A 67 2.79 -9.37 4.00
N ALA A 68 1.79 -8.60 3.56
CA ALA A 68 1.77 -7.94 2.26
C ALA A 68 2.97 -6.99 2.10
N LEU A 69 3.23 -6.16 3.12
CA LEU A 69 4.35 -5.22 3.12
C LEU A 69 5.67 -5.97 2.98
N LYS A 70 5.86 -7.02 3.79
CA LYS A 70 7.07 -7.83 3.76
C LYS A 70 7.30 -8.50 2.41
N ILE A 71 6.25 -9.03 1.78
CA ILE A 71 6.33 -9.61 0.43
C ILE A 71 6.79 -8.58 -0.60
N LEU A 72 6.28 -7.34 -0.52
CA LEU A 72 6.66 -6.27 -1.44
C LEU A 72 8.10 -5.78 -1.19
N ASP A 73 8.52 -5.73 0.08
CA ASP A 73 9.89 -5.40 0.48
C ASP A 73 10.89 -6.46 0.02
N GLU A 74 10.58 -7.74 0.26
CA GLU A 74 11.39 -8.89 -0.18
C GLU A 74 11.45 -9.03 -1.70
N ALA A 75 10.46 -8.50 -2.42
CA ALA A 75 10.48 -8.46 -3.89
C ALA A 75 11.53 -7.48 -4.45
N GLY A 76 12.09 -6.59 -3.61
CA GLY A 76 13.16 -5.66 -4.01
C GLY A 76 12.70 -4.63 -5.04
N LEU A 77 11.44 -4.18 -4.94
CA LEU A 77 10.88 -3.21 -5.87
C LEU A 77 11.67 -1.89 -5.84
N PRO A 78 12.04 -1.33 -7.00
CA PRO A 78 12.74 -0.05 -7.03
C PRO A 78 11.72 1.05 -6.78
N GLY A 79 11.47 1.39 -5.51
CA GLY A 79 10.54 2.42 -5.07
C GLY A 79 10.51 2.52 -3.55
N GLU A 80 9.67 3.41 -3.03
CA GLU A 80 9.52 3.57 -1.57
C GLU A 80 8.22 2.92 -1.10
N LEU A 81 8.33 1.96 -0.18
CA LEU A 81 7.20 1.31 0.48
C LEU A 81 6.94 2.00 1.83
N ARG A 82 5.67 2.34 2.10
CA ARG A 82 5.22 2.88 3.38
C ARG A 82 3.98 2.15 3.85
N LEU A 83 3.98 1.73 5.12
CA LEU A 83 2.79 1.22 5.80
C LEU A 83 2.16 2.33 6.62
N ARG A 84 0.87 2.57 6.42
CA ARG A 84 0.05 3.49 7.19
C ARG A 84 -1.04 2.72 7.91
N GLN A 85 -1.04 2.82 9.23
CA GLN A 85 -2.01 2.17 10.10
C GLN A 85 -2.88 3.24 10.76
N GLY A 86 -4.18 2.98 10.93
CA GLY A 86 -5.08 3.84 11.71
C GLY A 86 -5.55 5.10 10.96
N LEU A 87 -6.26 4.90 9.85
CA LEU A 87 -7.05 5.97 9.23
C LEU A 87 -8.25 6.37 10.08
#